data_AF-A0A327JW67-F1
#
_entry.id   AF-A0A327JW67-F1
#
_cell.length_a   1.000
_cell.length_b   1.000
_cell.length_c   1.000
_cell.angle_alpha   90.00
_cell.angle_beta   90.00
_cell.angle_gamma   90.00
#
_symmetry.space_group_name_H-M   'P 1'
#
loop_
_entity.id
_entity.type
_entity.pdbx_description
1 polymer ?
#
loop_
_entity_poly.entity_id
_entity_poly.type
_entity_poly.pdbx_seq_one_letter_code
_entity_poly.pdbx_strand_id
1 'polypeptide(L)'
;MRARVPRSNPVHLLTLGGDRPKPEFFSMLRRLWQSAMIGLARSASLKGLMQNNRTAAAMMQRYVAGGTAGEAVATARDLAAKGISVSLFYLGEYVETREGIDEAVREKLAAIKALSDAGLDIHVSVDPTQIGLGVSSDLMAENARTIGHALADAARGPGRHCLMLDMEDHTTIDATLALHDDLAAGGIPVAVTLQAYLKRTEADLQARIQPGGMVRLVKGAFVAGPEIAHVGNAAIKENSRKLIDLMLSQKARDCGFYPVIATHDDRLQDYAIERAKAIGWAPDAYEFEMLFGVRTKLAETLAASGHRIRLYTPFGRDWWPYGIRRIGENPASLPLLVRSLVSR
;
A
#
# COMPACT_ATOMS: atom_id res chain seq x y z
N MET A 1 33.41 -11.27 68.90
CA MET A 1 33.41 -9.79 68.90
C MET A 1 34.52 -9.30 67.96
N ARG A 2 34.19 -9.04 66.69
CA ARG A 2 35.03 -8.35 65.69
C ARG A 2 34.13 -8.00 64.50
N ALA A 3 33.94 -6.70 64.31
CA ALA A 3 33.08 -6.11 63.29
C ALA A 3 33.63 -6.33 61.88
N ARG A 4 32.74 -6.55 60.90
CA ARG A 4 33.02 -6.34 59.48
C ARG A 4 31.93 -5.47 58.87
N VAL A 5 32.41 -4.40 58.26
CA VAL A 5 31.72 -3.34 57.53
C VAL A 5 30.92 -3.91 56.34
N PRO A 6 29.67 -3.49 56.10
CA PRO A 6 28.98 -3.77 54.85
C PRO A 6 29.39 -2.75 53.77
N ARG A 7 29.81 -3.24 52.60
CA ARG A 7 30.04 -2.42 51.40
C ARG A 7 28.69 -2.02 50.81
N SER A 8 28.34 -0.74 50.93
CA SER A 8 27.25 -0.09 50.19
C SER A 8 27.74 0.31 48.80
N ASN A 9 27.04 -0.17 47.75
CA ASN A 9 27.19 0.30 46.39
C ASN A 9 26.45 1.65 46.24
N PRO A 10 27.05 2.70 45.64
CA PRO A 10 26.43 4.01 45.57
C PRO A 10 25.65 4.17 44.27
N VAL A 11 24.32 4.07 44.31
CA VAL A 11 23.47 4.61 43.24
C VAL A 11 22.25 5.25 43.86
N HIS A 12 22.43 6.47 44.38
CA HIS A 12 21.37 7.46 44.53
C HIS A 12 22.00 8.84 44.60
N LEU A 13 22.09 9.53 43.45
CA LEU A 13 21.76 10.94 43.31
C LEU A 13 21.95 11.33 41.83
N LEU A 14 20.84 11.67 41.16
CA LEU A 14 20.69 12.73 40.15
C LEU A 14 19.35 12.52 39.43
N THR A 15 18.27 12.75 40.18
CA THR A 15 17.04 13.29 39.61
C THR A 15 17.29 14.78 39.34
N LEU A 16 17.65 15.12 38.11
CA LEU A 16 17.51 16.47 37.57
C LEU A 16 16.65 16.38 36.31
N GLY A 17 15.58 17.16 36.32
CA GLY A 17 14.57 17.20 35.27
C GLY A 17 15.16 17.62 33.93
N GLY A 18 14.92 16.78 32.93
CA GLY A 18 14.80 17.19 31.55
C GLY A 18 13.45 16.65 31.08
N ASP A 19 12.53 17.55 30.74
CA ASP A 19 11.25 17.19 30.14
C ASP A 19 11.52 16.22 28.99
N ARG A 20 10.92 15.03 29.05
CA ARG A 20 10.82 14.18 27.84
C ARG A 20 10.12 15.04 26.79
N PRO A 21 10.63 15.13 25.55
CA PRO A 21 10.04 16.01 24.56
C PRO A 21 8.57 15.64 24.39
N LYS A 22 7.69 16.65 24.50
CA LYS A 22 6.24 16.46 24.40
C LYS A 22 5.91 15.72 23.08
N PRO A 23 4.89 14.84 23.04
CA PRO A 23 4.48 14.11 21.83
C PRO A 23 4.26 15.02 20.61
N GLU A 24 3.88 16.27 20.85
CA GLU A 24 3.69 17.30 19.82
C GLU A 24 4.99 17.79 19.17
N PHE A 25 6.13 17.76 19.89
CA PHE A 25 7.43 18.11 19.34
C PHE A 25 7.88 17.09 18.28
N PHE A 26 7.68 15.80 18.55
CA PHE A 26 7.94 14.73 17.57
C PHE A 26 6.96 14.75 16.40
N SER A 27 5.70 15.15 16.62
CA SER A 27 4.71 15.27 15.55
C SER A 27 5.01 16.46 14.62
N MET A 28 5.46 17.59 15.18
CA MET A 28 5.89 18.77 14.42
C MET A 28 7.17 18.48 13.62
N LEU A 29 8.16 17.81 14.22
CA LEU A 29 9.39 17.40 13.54
C LEU A 29 9.10 16.42 12.39
N ARG A 30 8.16 15.48 12.59
CA ARG A 30 7.68 14.55 11.55
C ARG A 30 6.92 15.27 10.44
N ARG A 31 6.10 16.28 10.75
CA ARG A 31 5.40 17.09 9.74
C ARG A 31 6.37 17.92 8.91
N LEU A 32 7.33 18.60 9.54
CA LEU A 32 8.39 19.34 8.86
C LEU A 32 9.26 18.42 7.99
N TRP A 33 9.57 17.22 8.49
CA TRP A 33 10.27 16.19 7.75
C TRP A 33 9.49 15.69 6.53
N GLN A 34 8.20 15.36 6.70
CA GLN A 34 7.32 14.97 5.60
C GLN A 34 7.18 16.09 4.56
N SER A 35 7.01 17.34 4.99
CA SER A 35 6.95 18.50 4.11
C SER A 35 8.27 18.72 3.35
N ALA A 36 9.43 18.50 3.99
CA ALA A 36 10.73 18.56 3.32
C ALA A 36 10.90 17.43 2.29
N MET A 37 10.47 16.21 2.61
CA MET A 37 10.52 15.07 1.68
C MET A 37 9.54 15.24 0.50
N ILE A 38 8.36 15.83 0.72
CA ILE A 38 7.43 16.24 -0.34
C ILE A 38 8.08 17.33 -1.21
N GLY A 39 8.78 18.30 -0.61
CA GLY A 39 9.53 19.31 -1.34
C GLY A 39 10.65 18.73 -2.21
N LEU A 40 11.38 17.74 -1.69
CA LEU A 40 12.44 17.01 -2.42
C LEU A 40 11.88 16.12 -3.54
N ALA A 41 10.72 15.49 -3.32
CA ALA A 41 10.03 14.69 -4.32
C ALA A 41 9.53 15.54 -5.52
N ARG A 42 9.22 16.82 -5.28
CA ARG A 42 8.72 17.77 -6.28
C ARG A 42 9.82 18.50 -7.06
N SER A 43 11.09 18.36 -6.70
CA SER A 43 12.20 19.06 -7.39
C SER A 43 12.55 18.36 -8.71
N ALA A 44 12.22 18.97 -9.84
CA ALA A 44 12.52 18.44 -11.18
C ALA A 44 14.02 18.28 -11.45
N SER A 45 14.86 19.20 -10.95
CA SER A 45 16.31 19.13 -11.11
C SER A 45 16.93 18.01 -10.28
N LEU A 46 16.46 17.80 -9.05
CA LEU A 46 16.92 16.71 -8.20
C LEU A 46 16.41 15.34 -8.70
N LYS A 47 15.17 15.29 -9.19
CA LYS A 47 14.59 14.13 -9.89
C LYS A 47 15.48 13.70 -11.05
N GLY A 48 15.83 14.61 -11.95
CA GLY A 48 16.69 14.31 -13.11
C GLY A 48 18.11 13.88 -12.72
N LEU A 49 18.71 14.51 -11.70
CA LEU A 49 20.04 14.12 -11.20
C LEU A 49 20.05 12.71 -10.59
N MET A 50 19.00 12.36 -9.85
CA MET A 50 18.96 11.13 -9.06
C MET A 50 18.44 9.93 -9.84
N GLN A 51 17.49 10.13 -10.75
CA GLN A 51 17.03 9.08 -11.66
C GLN A 51 18.17 8.54 -12.54
N ASN A 52 19.13 9.40 -12.88
CA ASN A 52 20.31 9.05 -13.66
C ASN A 52 21.49 8.54 -12.80
N ASN A 53 21.39 8.56 -11.47
CA ASN A 53 22.43 8.06 -10.57
C ASN A 53 22.27 6.55 -10.34
N ARG A 54 23.25 5.77 -10.80
CA ARG A 54 23.23 4.29 -10.75
C ARG A 54 23.19 3.74 -9.33
N THR A 55 23.82 4.43 -8.36
CA THR A 55 23.84 4.01 -6.95
C THR A 55 22.50 4.27 -6.28
N ALA A 56 21.87 5.42 -6.57
CA ALA A 56 20.53 5.72 -6.08
C ALA A 56 19.48 4.78 -6.69
N ALA A 57 19.58 4.49 -7.99
CA ALA A 57 18.74 3.50 -8.67
C ALA A 57 18.91 2.09 -8.07
N ALA A 58 20.14 1.65 -7.78
CA ALA A 58 20.42 0.35 -7.16
C ALA A 58 19.82 0.22 -5.75
N MET A 59 19.86 1.29 -4.95
CA MET A 59 19.21 1.31 -3.63
C MET A 59 17.69 1.17 -3.74
N MET A 60 17.11 1.72 -4.81
CA MET A 60 15.67 1.73 -5.02
C MET A 60 15.12 0.45 -5.65
N GLN A 61 15.96 -0.41 -6.22
CA GLN A 61 15.58 -1.78 -6.60
C GLN A 61 15.00 -2.58 -5.43
N ARG A 62 15.28 -2.19 -4.18
CA ARG A 62 14.65 -2.78 -3.00
C ARG A 62 13.14 -2.54 -2.93
N TYR A 63 12.67 -1.41 -3.45
CA TYR A 63 11.27 -0.94 -3.29
C TYR A 63 10.53 -0.81 -4.63
N VAL A 64 11.22 -0.96 -5.76
CA VAL A 64 10.68 -0.86 -7.11
C VAL A 64 11.19 -2.04 -7.93
N ALA A 65 10.27 -2.79 -8.54
CA ALA A 65 10.55 -3.98 -9.32
C ALA A 65 10.98 -3.66 -10.76
N GLY A 66 11.97 -2.79 -10.90
CA GLY A 66 12.53 -2.40 -12.19
C GLY A 66 11.77 -1.29 -12.93
N GLY A 67 12.29 -0.93 -14.10
CA GLY A 67 11.84 0.18 -14.92
C GLY A 67 10.79 -0.16 -15.98
N THR A 68 10.45 -1.43 -16.13
CA THR A 68 9.50 -1.92 -17.15
C THR A 68 8.60 -3.02 -16.59
N ALA A 69 7.45 -3.25 -17.24
CA ALA A 69 6.55 -4.35 -16.89
C ALA A 69 7.25 -5.73 -16.94
N GLY A 70 8.18 -5.95 -17.87
CA GLY A 70 8.92 -7.21 -17.99
C GLY A 70 9.84 -7.48 -16.79
N GLU A 71 10.55 -6.44 -16.31
CA GLU A 71 11.36 -6.54 -15.09
C GLU A 71 10.50 -6.77 -13.84
N ALA A 72 9.32 -6.13 -13.78
CA ALA A 72 8.37 -6.31 -12.71
C ALA A 72 7.84 -7.74 -12.63
N VAL A 73 7.55 -8.35 -13.79
CA VAL A 73 7.10 -9.74 -13.89
C VAL A 73 8.21 -10.74 -13.55
N ALA A 74 9.48 -10.43 -13.84
CA ALA A 74 10.58 -11.27 -13.36
C ALA A 74 10.59 -11.31 -11.81
N THR A 75 10.44 -10.15 -11.16
CA THR A 75 10.30 -10.08 -9.69
C THR A 75 9.06 -10.83 -9.21
N ALA A 76 7.94 -10.74 -9.93
CA ALA A 76 6.72 -11.46 -9.60
C ALA A 76 6.90 -12.99 -9.65
N ARG A 77 7.67 -13.52 -10.59
CA ARG A 77 7.99 -14.95 -10.67
C ARG A 77 8.81 -15.43 -9.47
N ASP A 78 9.81 -14.65 -9.07
CA ASP A 78 10.64 -14.97 -7.91
C ASP A 78 9.83 -14.97 -6.61
N LEU A 79 8.86 -14.06 -6.47
CA LEU A 79 7.95 -14.00 -5.34
C LEU A 79 6.93 -15.15 -5.37
N ALA A 80 6.40 -15.49 -6.54
CA ALA A 80 5.46 -16.60 -6.71
C ALA A 80 6.08 -17.94 -6.28
N ALA A 81 7.39 -18.15 -6.56
CA ALA A 81 8.13 -19.32 -6.08
C ALA A 81 8.20 -19.43 -4.55
N LYS A 82 7.94 -18.34 -3.82
CA LYS A 82 7.86 -18.28 -2.36
C LYS A 82 6.42 -18.27 -1.83
N GLY A 83 5.42 -18.46 -2.70
CA GLY A 83 4.00 -18.39 -2.33
C GLY A 83 3.48 -16.97 -2.12
N ILE A 84 4.16 -15.95 -2.68
CA ILE A 84 3.82 -14.54 -2.55
C ILE A 84 3.32 -14.01 -3.91
N SER A 85 2.10 -13.51 -3.97
CA SER A 85 1.56 -12.86 -5.17
C SER A 85 1.98 -11.38 -5.24
N VAL A 86 1.75 -10.72 -6.38
CA VAL A 86 2.01 -9.28 -6.54
C VAL A 86 0.76 -8.50 -6.95
N SER A 87 0.71 -7.22 -6.58
CA SER A 87 -0.13 -6.21 -7.24
C SER A 87 0.80 -5.24 -7.96
N LEU A 88 0.82 -5.25 -9.30
CA LEU A 88 1.69 -4.34 -10.04
C LEU A 88 1.10 -2.93 -10.06
N PHE A 89 1.95 -1.94 -9.79
CA PHE A 89 1.58 -0.52 -9.84
C PHE A 89 2.58 0.27 -10.68
N TYR A 90 2.10 0.97 -11.70
CA TYR A 90 2.96 1.80 -12.54
C TYR A 90 3.26 3.14 -11.88
N LEU A 91 4.55 3.46 -11.76
CA LEU A 91 5.07 4.73 -11.27
C LEU A 91 5.06 5.77 -12.39
N GLY A 92 3.96 6.50 -12.47
CA GLY A 92 3.84 7.75 -13.22
C GLY A 92 2.99 8.70 -12.38
N GLU A 93 3.60 9.44 -11.46
CA GLU A 93 2.88 10.36 -10.57
C GLU A 93 2.63 11.72 -11.24
N TYR A 94 1.52 12.39 -10.87
CA TYR A 94 1.14 13.75 -11.33
C TYR A 94 0.89 13.86 -12.84
N VAL A 95 0.14 12.89 -13.35
CA VAL A 95 -0.21 12.82 -14.75
C VAL A 95 -1.45 13.69 -15.00
N GLU A 96 -1.22 14.96 -15.30
CA GLU A 96 -2.29 15.90 -15.68
C GLU A 96 -2.38 16.09 -17.20
N THR A 97 -1.38 15.60 -17.95
CA THR A 97 -1.34 15.70 -19.41
C THR A 97 -1.93 14.46 -20.07
N ARG A 98 -2.57 14.64 -21.22
CA ARG A 98 -3.13 13.54 -22.00
C ARG A 98 -2.08 12.49 -22.36
N GLU A 99 -0.89 12.94 -22.74
CA GLU A 99 0.21 12.08 -23.16
C GLU A 99 0.67 11.15 -22.02
N GLY A 100 0.74 11.68 -20.80
CA GLY A 100 1.10 10.88 -19.65
C GLY A 100 -0.01 9.93 -19.22
N ILE A 101 -1.28 10.30 -19.40
CA ILE A 101 -2.43 9.41 -19.11
C ILE A 101 -2.36 8.23 -20.08
N ASP A 102 -2.16 8.52 -21.37
CA ASP A 102 -2.01 7.50 -22.39
C ASP A 102 -0.79 6.59 -22.10
N GLU A 103 0.32 7.15 -21.58
CA GLU A 103 1.47 6.35 -21.13
C GLU A 103 1.14 5.44 -19.96
N ALA A 104 0.50 5.97 -18.92
CA ALA A 104 0.11 5.20 -17.74
C ALA A 104 -0.85 4.05 -18.11
N VAL A 105 -1.76 4.27 -19.05
CA VAL A 105 -2.65 3.22 -19.60
C VAL A 105 -1.84 2.18 -20.37
N ARG A 106 -0.94 2.59 -21.28
CA ARG A 106 -0.09 1.66 -22.05
C ARG A 106 0.75 0.77 -21.15
N GLU A 107 1.37 1.32 -20.10
CA GLU A 107 2.22 0.55 -19.18
C GLU A 107 1.41 -0.43 -18.33
N LYS A 108 0.17 -0.07 -17.94
CA LYS A 108 -0.76 -0.99 -17.28
C LYS A 108 -1.20 -2.14 -18.19
N LEU A 109 -1.49 -1.86 -19.46
CA LEU A 109 -1.78 -2.89 -20.46
C LEU A 109 -0.58 -3.82 -20.70
N ALA A 110 0.63 -3.27 -20.74
CA ALA A 110 1.86 -4.06 -20.84
C ALA A 110 2.06 -4.96 -19.61
N ALA A 111 1.77 -4.47 -18.41
CA ALA A 111 1.81 -5.26 -17.18
C ALA A 111 0.79 -6.40 -17.19
N ILE A 112 -0.45 -6.14 -17.61
CA ILE A 112 -1.50 -7.18 -17.78
C ILE A 112 -1.01 -8.28 -18.71
N LYS A 113 -0.52 -7.90 -19.90
CA LYS A 113 0.00 -8.85 -20.88
C LYS A 113 1.16 -9.67 -20.31
N ALA A 114 2.13 -9.02 -19.67
CA ALA A 114 3.31 -9.69 -19.14
C ALA A 114 2.95 -10.67 -18.00
N LEU A 115 2.02 -10.32 -17.11
CA LEU A 115 1.52 -11.22 -16.06
C LEU A 115 0.79 -12.43 -16.67
N SER A 116 -0.05 -12.19 -17.67
CA SER A 116 -0.77 -13.22 -18.40
C SER A 116 0.18 -14.19 -19.11
N ASP A 117 1.16 -13.68 -19.85
CA ASP A 117 2.17 -14.50 -20.56
C ASP A 117 3.02 -15.32 -19.58
N ALA A 118 3.14 -14.87 -18.33
CA ALA A 118 3.83 -15.58 -17.27
C ALA A 118 2.95 -16.59 -16.50
N GLY A 119 1.64 -16.66 -16.79
CA GLY A 119 0.70 -17.51 -16.06
C GLY A 119 0.53 -17.12 -14.59
N LEU A 120 0.67 -15.83 -14.26
CA LEU A 120 0.54 -15.30 -12.91
C LEU A 120 -0.83 -14.64 -12.69
N ASP A 121 -1.18 -14.41 -11.42
CA ASP A 121 -2.31 -13.54 -11.06
C ASP A 121 -2.18 -12.18 -11.78
N ILE A 122 -3.22 -11.79 -12.51
CA ILE A 122 -3.29 -10.47 -13.15
C ILE A 122 -3.91 -9.50 -12.15
N HIS A 123 -3.08 -8.96 -11.25
CA HIS A 123 -3.52 -7.98 -10.27
C HIS A 123 -2.79 -6.66 -10.50
N VAL A 124 -3.53 -5.64 -10.93
CA VAL A 124 -2.98 -4.32 -11.30
C VAL A 124 -3.69 -3.25 -10.49
N SER A 125 -2.89 -2.46 -9.77
CA SER A 125 -3.35 -1.30 -9.00
C SER A 125 -3.35 -0.04 -9.86
N VAL A 126 -4.40 0.77 -9.75
CA VAL A 126 -4.53 2.02 -10.52
C VAL A 126 -5.01 3.14 -9.62
N ASP A 127 -4.33 4.29 -9.68
CA ASP A 127 -4.85 5.53 -9.13
C ASP A 127 -5.82 6.16 -10.16
N PRO A 128 -7.04 6.56 -9.74
CA PRO A 128 -7.99 7.29 -10.60
C PRO A 128 -7.41 8.51 -11.33
N THR A 129 -6.56 9.29 -10.67
CA THR A 129 -5.90 10.45 -11.29
C THR A 129 -4.95 10.06 -12.41
N GLN A 130 -4.22 8.93 -12.29
CA GLN A 130 -3.32 8.44 -13.34
C GLN A 130 -4.03 8.02 -14.62
N ILE A 131 -5.34 7.76 -14.55
CA ILE A 131 -6.13 7.33 -15.70
C ILE A 131 -7.14 8.40 -16.15
N GLY A 132 -7.08 9.62 -15.57
CA GLY A 132 -7.75 10.79 -16.12
C GLY A 132 -8.75 11.50 -15.21
N LEU A 133 -8.90 11.10 -13.94
CA LEU A 133 -9.85 11.77 -13.03
C LEU A 133 -9.59 13.29 -12.90
N GLY A 134 -8.31 13.70 -12.94
CA GLY A 134 -7.93 15.11 -12.91
C GLY A 134 -8.35 15.91 -14.15
N VAL A 135 -8.70 15.24 -15.25
CA VAL A 135 -9.18 15.85 -16.50
C VAL A 135 -10.71 15.77 -16.58
N SER A 136 -11.28 14.56 -16.48
CA SER A 136 -12.72 14.34 -16.39
C SER A 136 -13.06 12.94 -15.88
N SER A 137 -14.24 12.80 -15.28
CA SER A 137 -14.79 11.49 -14.89
C SER A 137 -14.96 10.55 -16.09
N ASP A 138 -15.28 11.10 -17.26
CA ASP A 138 -15.52 10.32 -18.48
C ASP A 138 -14.21 9.72 -19.02
N LEU A 139 -13.12 10.50 -19.02
CA LEU A 139 -11.81 10.00 -19.44
C LEU A 139 -11.29 8.93 -18.48
N MET A 140 -11.47 9.12 -17.17
CA MET A 140 -11.19 8.10 -16.16
C MET A 140 -11.94 6.80 -16.46
N ALA A 141 -13.26 6.90 -16.69
CA ALA A 141 -14.10 5.73 -16.93
C ALA A 141 -13.75 5.01 -18.24
N GLU A 142 -13.49 5.76 -19.33
CA GLU A 142 -13.04 5.19 -20.61
C GLU A 142 -11.75 4.38 -20.44
N ASN A 143 -10.72 4.98 -19.84
CA ASN A 143 -9.43 4.32 -19.63
C ASN A 143 -9.54 3.13 -18.67
N ALA A 144 -10.34 3.25 -17.62
CA ALA A 144 -10.57 2.15 -16.68
C ALA A 144 -11.26 0.96 -17.36
N ARG A 145 -12.23 1.20 -18.25
CA ARG A 145 -12.87 0.15 -19.05
C ARG A 145 -11.87 -0.51 -20.01
N THR A 146 -11.03 0.28 -20.69
CA THR A 146 -9.96 -0.28 -21.54
C THR A 146 -9.04 -1.22 -20.77
N ILE A 147 -8.57 -0.80 -19.60
CA ILE A 147 -7.69 -1.62 -18.74
C ILE A 147 -8.45 -2.85 -18.21
N GLY A 148 -9.68 -2.65 -17.74
CA GLY A 148 -10.53 -3.71 -17.19
C GLY A 148 -10.86 -4.80 -18.19
N HIS A 149 -11.23 -4.43 -19.43
CA HIS A 149 -11.49 -5.38 -20.51
C HIS A 149 -10.22 -6.15 -20.89
N ALA A 150 -9.08 -5.46 -21.03
CA ALA A 150 -7.82 -6.14 -21.31
C ALA A 150 -7.46 -7.16 -20.22
N LEU A 151 -7.72 -6.83 -18.95
CA LEU A 151 -7.53 -7.75 -17.82
C LEU A 151 -8.49 -8.95 -17.90
N ALA A 152 -9.79 -8.70 -18.13
CA ALA A 152 -10.79 -9.76 -18.24
C ALA A 152 -10.49 -10.71 -19.40
N ASP A 153 -10.07 -10.15 -20.55
CA ASP A 153 -9.69 -10.90 -21.73
C ASP A 153 -8.40 -11.69 -21.54
N ALA A 154 -7.47 -11.23 -20.70
CA ALA A 154 -6.22 -11.92 -20.40
C ALA A 154 -6.33 -12.91 -19.22
N ALA A 155 -7.31 -12.74 -18.33
CA ALA A 155 -7.50 -13.58 -17.16
C ALA A 155 -7.78 -15.04 -17.56
N ARG A 156 -6.85 -15.94 -17.25
CA ARG A 156 -6.93 -17.37 -17.56
C ARG A 156 -6.42 -18.17 -16.37
N GLY A 157 -7.07 -19.32 -16.14
CA GLY A 157 -6.64 -20.27 -15.10
C GLY A 157 -7.08 -19.87 -13.69
N PRO A 158 -6.57 -20.60 -12.67
CA PRO A 158 -6.88 -20.33 -11.28
C PRO A 158 -6.07 -19.12 -10.80
N GLY A 159 -6.74 -18.15 -10.17
CA GLY A 159 -6.09 -16.95 -9.66
C GLY A 159 -7.08 -15.90 -9.20
N ARG A 160 -6.55 -14.81 -8.63
CA ARG A 160 -7.35 -13.63 -8.24
C ARG A 160 -7.00 -12.46 -9.14
N HIS A 161 -7.44 -12.57 -10.39
CA HIS A 161 -7.30 -11.50 -11.38
C HIS A 161 -8.19 -10.33 -10.98
N CYS A 162 -7.61 -9.14 -10.89
CA CYS A 162 -8.32 -7.98 -10.40
C CYS A 162 -7.68 -6.66 -10.86
N LEU A 163 -8.53 -5.75 -11.33
CA LEU A 163 -8.22 -4.33 -11.38
C LEU A 163 -8.51 -3.72 -10.01
N MET A 164 -7.47 -3.36 -9.28
CA MET A 164 -7.62 -2.73 -7.96
C MET A 164 -7.62 -1.21 -8.12
N LEU A 165 -8.75 -0.57 -7.83
CA LEU A 165 -8.82 0.88 -7.74
C LEU A 165 -8.21 1.32 -6.41
N ASP A 166 -7.06 1.97 -6.49
CA ASP A 166 -6.40 2.58 -5.34
C ASP A 166 -7.18 3.82 -4.90
N MET A 167 -7.17 4.09 -3.60
CA MET A 167 -7.93 5.22 -3.02
C MET A 167 -6.99 6.35 -2.67
N GLU A 168 -7.19 7.46 -3.37
CA GLU A 168 -6.44 8.71 -3.19
C GLU A 168 -7.02 9.53 -2.01
N ASP A 169 -6.97 10.85 -2.07
CA ASP A 169 -7.51 11.67 -0.99
C ASP A 169 -9.04 11.70 -0.96
N HIS A 170 -9.60 12.24 0.12
CA HIS A 170 -11.04 12.22 0.36
C HIS A 170 -11.90 12.86 -0.75
N THR A 171 -11.34 13.71 -1.61
CA THR A 171 -12.06 14.35 -2.71
C THR A 171 -12.34 13.40 -3.87
N THR A 172 -11.63 12.28 -3.99
CA THR A 172 -11.78 11.33 -5.10
C THR A 172 -12.67 10.13 -4.78
N ILE A 173 -13.07 9.97 -3.51
CA ILE A 173 -13.77 8.77 -3.02
C ILE A 173 -15.03 8.49 -3.82
N ASP A 174 -15.92 9.47 -3.96
CA ASP A 174 -17.22 9.25 -4.59
C ASP A 174 -17.08 8.89 -6.07
N ALA A 175 -16.15 9.55 -6.79
CA ALA A 175 -15.85 9.23 -8.18
C ALA A 175 -15.25 7.81 -8.32
N THR A 176 -14.36 7.43 -7.41
CA THR A 176 -13.72 6.11 -7.40
C THR A 176 -14.71 4.99 -7.11
N LEU A 177 -15.61 5.22 -6.14
CA LEU A 177 -16.66 4.28 -5.78
C LEU A 177 -17.71 4.14 -6.89
N ALA A 178 -18.09 5.24 -7.54
CA ALA A 178 -18.97 5.19 -8.71
C ALA A 178 -18.34 4.42 -9.87
N LEU A 179 -17.04 4.62 -10.12
CA LEU A 179 -16.30 3.86 -11.12
C LEU A 179 -16.25 2.36 -10.80
N HIS A 180 -15.96 2.01 -9.55
CA HIS A 180 -15.97 0.61 -9.10
C HIS A 180 -17.32 -0.04 -9.40
N ASP A 181 -18.42 0.61 -9.04
CA ASP A 181 -19.76 0.04 -9.17
C ASP A 181 -20.16 -0.09 -10.65
N ASP A 182 -19.77 0.86 -11.52
CA ASP A 182 -19.95 0.77 -12.99
C ASP A 182 -19.19 -0.41 -13.61
N LEU A 183 -17.90 -0.55 -13.28
CA LEU A 183 -17.06 -1.63 -13.80
C LEU A 183 -17.54 -3.00 -13.32
N ALA A 184 -17.93 -3.11 -12.04
CA ALA A 184 -18.46 -4.34 -11.46
C ALA A 184 -19.79 -4.74 -12.12
N ALA A 185 -20.69 -3.77 -12.36
CA ALA A 185 -21.94 -4.02 -13.10
C ALA A 185 -21.69 -4.47 -14.54
N GLY A 186 -20.60 -4.00 -15.17
CA GLY A 186 -20.12 -4.45 -16.47
C GLY A 186 -19.42 -5.81 -16.49
N GLY A 187 -19.31 -6.51 -15.36
CA GLY A 187 -18.67 -7.82 -15.25
C GLY A 187 -17.14 -7.78 -15.26
N ILE A 188 -16.53 -6.60 -15.08
CA ILE A 188 -15.08 -6.47 -14.95
C ILE A 188 -14.66 -6.99 -13.57
N PRO A 189 -13.61 -7.84 -13.47
CA PRO A 189 -13.01 -8.21 -12.20
C PRO A 189 -12.33 -6.99 -11.55
N VAL A 190 -13.08 -6.24 -10.74
CA VAL A 190 -12.64 -5.00 -10.11
C VAL A 190 -12.77 -5.09 -8.59
N ALA A 191 -11.87 -4.39 -7.90
CA ALA A 191 -11.88 -4.20 -6.46
C ALA A 191 -11.57 -2.74 -6.13
N VAL A 192 -11.80 -2.36 -4.87
CA VAL A 192 -11.52 -1.00 -4.42
C VAL A 192 -10.77 -0.98 -3.09
N THR A 193 -9.92 0.03 -2.93
CA THR A 193 -9.25 0.33 -1.68
C THR A 193 -10.13 1.22 -0.79
N LEU A 194 -10.24 0.92 0.50
CA LEU A 194 -10.90 1.74 1.50
C LEU A 194 -9.95 2.07 2.66
N GLN A 195 -10.16 3.21 3.30
CA GLN A 195 -9.18 3.81 4.22
C GLN A 195 -9.71 3.91 5.65
N ALA A 196 -9.15 3.12 6.58
CA ALA A 196 -9.63 3.02 7.95
C ALA A 196 -9.61 4.33 8.76
N TYR A 197 -8.83 5.33 8.35
CA TYR A 197 -8.85 6.64 9.01
C TYR A 197 -10.11 7.47 8.72
N LEU A 198 -10.96 7.14 7.75
CA LEU A 198 -12.17 7.92 7.45
C LEU A 198 -13.39 7.39 8.22
N LYS A 199 -14.26 8.32 8.64
CA LYS A 199 -15.50 7.97 9.34
C LYS A 199 -16.53 7.29 8.44
N ARG A 200 -16.53 7.61 7.13
CA ARG A 200 -17.48 7.05 6.15
C ARG A 200 -17.21 5.60 5.77
N THR A 201 -15.98 5.11 6.00
CA THR A 201 -15.51 3.82 5.46
C THR A 201 -16.34 2.62 5.90
N GLU A 202 -16.94 2.66 7.09
CA GLU A 202 -17.82 1.58 7.54
C GLU A 202 -19.04 1.41 6.62
N ALA A 203 -19.70 2.52 6.27
CA ALA A 203 -20.86 2.48 5.37
C ALA A 203 -20.44 2.04 3.97
N ASP A 204 -19.34 2.60 3.45
CA ASP A 204 -18.81 2.25 2.13
C ASP A 204 -18.43 0.76 2.06
N LEU A 205 -17.82 0.21 3.12
CA LEU A 205 -17.45 -1.21 3.22
C LEU A 205 -18.70 -2.11 3.25
N GLN A 206 -19.71 -1.77 4.05
CA GLN A 206 -20.95 -2.56 4.12
C GLN A 206 -21.66 -2.65 2.77
N ALA A 207 -21.65 -1.57 1.99
CA ALA A 207 -22.22 -1.55 0.64
C ALA A 207 -21.49 -2.51 -0.33
N ARG A 208 -20.20 -2.81 -0.11
CA ARG A 208 -19.39 -3.71 -0.96
C ARG A 208 -19.36 -5.15 -0.44
N ILE A 209 -19.62 -5.35 0.86
CA ILE A 209 -19.83 -6.68 1.43
C ILE A 209 -21.07 -7.34 0.81
N GLN A 210 -22.18 -6.61 0.69
CA GLN A 210 -23.47 -7.13 0.19
C GLN A 210 -23.37 -7.87 -1.16
N PRO A 211 -22.73 -7.30 -2.22
CA PRO A 211 -22.57 -7.99 -3.50
C PRO A 211 -21.42 -9.01 -3.56
N GLY A 212 -20.70 -9.25 -2.46
CA GLY A 212 -19.56 -10.17 -2.45
C GLY A 212 -18.30 -9.59 -3.10
N GLY A 213 -18.10 -8.28 -3.05
CA GLY A 213 -16.95 -7.61 -3.66
C GLY A 213 -15.61 -7.97 -3.02
N MET A 214 -14.53 -7.52 -3.64
CA MET A 214 -13.18 -7.54 -3.07
C MET A 214 -12.82 -6.12 -2.59
N VAL A 215 -12.32 -6.00 -1.36
CA VAL A 215 -11.90 -4.70 -0.82
C VAL A 215 -10.55 -4.80 -0.15
N ARG A 216 -9.66 -3.87 -0.53
CA ARG A 216 -8.40 -3.60 0.18
C ARG A 216 -8.62 -2.58 1.28
N LEU A 217 -8.44 -2.99 2.53
CA LEU A 217 -8.44 -2.09 3.67
C LEU A 217 -7.02 -1.63 3.98
N VAL A 218 -6.78 -0.32 3.89
CA VAL A 218 -5.54 0.34 4.31
C VAL A 218 -5.80 1.24 5.52
N LYS A 219 -4.72 1.70 6.18
CA LYS A 219 -4.83 2.78 7.19
C LYS A 219 -5.38 4.08 6.60
N GLY A 220 -4.92 4.45 5.39
CA GLY A 220 -5.04 5.78 4.81
C GLY A 220 -3.70 6.53 4.88
N ALA A 221 -3.33 7.16 3.76
CA ALA A 221 -2.03 7.84 3.59
C ALA A 221 -2.13 9.37 3.50
N PHE A 222 -3.35 9.91 3.43
CA PHE A 222 -3.62 11.33 3.23
C PHE A 222 -3.98 12.04 4.53
N VAL A 223 -4.03 13.36 4.47
CA VAL A 223 -4.44 14.22 5.59
C VAL A 223 -5.87 14.69 5.34
N ALA A 224 -6.69 14.56 6.38
CA ALA A 224 -8.10 14.88 6.37
C ALA A 224 -8.45 15.46 7.75
N GLY A 225 -9.36 16.43 7.83
CA GLY A 225 -9.72 17.08 9.08
C GLY A 225 -10.54 16.20 10.02
N PRO A 226 -10.64 16.54 11.32
CA PRO A 226 -11.37 15.76 12.31
C PRO A 226 -12.87 15.61 12.02
N GLU A 227 -13.44 16.45 11.17
CA GLU A 227 -14.81 16.35 10.68
C GLU A 227 -15.04 15.09 9.82
N ILE A 228 -14.08 14.76 8.96
CA ILE A 228 -14.14 13.62 8.02
C ILE A 228 -13.36 12.38 8.48
N ALA A 229 -12.33 12.56 9.32
CA ALA A 229 -11.40 11.49 9.69
C ALA A 229 -11.27 11.28 11.21
N HIS A 230 -10.94 10.04 11.58
CA HIS A 230 -10.43 9.70 12.90
C HIS A 230 -9.02 10.27 13.07
N VAL A 231 -8.81 11.03 14.13
CA VAL A 231 -7.51 11.65 14.43
C VAL A 231 -6.76 10.84 15.49
N GLY A 232 -5.48 10.61 15.23
CA GLY A 232 -4.59 9.91 16.16
C GLY A 232 -4.53 8.40 15.93
N ASN A 233 -3.36 7.82 16.19
CA ASN A 233 -3.11 6.42 15.88
C ASN A 233 -4.03 5.45 16.64
N ALA A 234 -4.44 5.76 17.87
CA ALA A 234 -5.32 4.90 18.65
C ALA A 234 -6.71 4.79 18.01
N ALA A 235 -7.34 5.92 17.69
CA ALA A 235 -8.65 5.95 17.05
C ALA A 235 -8.65 5.26 15.67
N ILE A 236 -7.60 5.48 14.87
CA ILE A 236 -7.48 4.84 13.56
C ILE A 236 -7.30 3.32 13.69
N LYS A 237 -6.48 2.86 14.66
CA LYS A 237 -6.30 1.42 14.92
C LYS A 237 -7.58 0.76 15.43
N GLU A 238 -8.33 1.47 16.28
CA GLU A 238 -9.62 0.98 16.76
C GLU A 238 -10.60 0.81 15.59
N ASN A 239 -10.70 1.83 14.72
CA ASN A 239 -11.54 1.71 13.53
C ASN A 239 -11.04 0.64 12.56
N SER A 240 -9.72 0.44 12.45
CA SER A 240 -9.15 -0.65 11.64
C SER A 240 -9.59 -2.03 12.15
N ARG A 241 -9.58 -2.27 13.46
CA ARG A 241 -10.09 -3.53 14.04
C ARG A 241 -11.58 -3.71 13.78
N LYS A 242 -12.37 -2.65 14.00
CA LYS A 242 -13.81 -2.66 13.71
C LYS A 242 -14.08 -3.04 12.24
N LEU A 243 -13.35 -2.45 11.30
CA LEU A 243 -13.50 -2.75 9.88
C LEU A 243 -13.04 -4.17 9.53
N ILE A 244 -11.95 -4.66 10.14
CA ILE A 244 -11.51 -6.06 10.01
C ILE A 244 -12.60 -7.02 10.52
N ASP A 245 -13.25 -6.71 11.65
CA ASP A 245 -14.34 -7.54 12.18
C ASP A 245 -15.54 -7.61 11.23
N LEU A 246 -15.84 -6.51 10.53
CA LEU A 246 -16.88 -6.46 9.50
C LEU A 246 -16.48 -7.29 8.28
N MET A 247 -15.26 -7.10 7.78
CA MET A 247 -14.71 -7.84 6.63
C MET A 247 -14.68 -9.36 6.87
N LEU A 248 -14.36 -9.78 8.10
CA LEU A 248 -14.27 -11.19 8.50
C LEU A 248 -15.53 -11.68 9.25
N SER A 249 -16.65 -10.97 9.11
CA SER A 249 -17.92 -11.39 9.71
C SER A 249 -18.51 -12.62 9.00
N GLN A 250 -19.41 -13.34 9.68
CA GLN A 250 -20.15 -14.44 9.05
C GLN A 250 -20.96 -13.94 7.85
N LYS A 251 -21.58 -12.76 7.95
CA LYS A 251 -22.30 -12.12 6.84
C LYS A 251 -21.40 -11.91 5.63
N ALA A 252 -20.20 -11.36 5.84
CA ALA A 252 -19.26 -11.14 4.74
C ALA A 252 -18.86 -12.46 4.06
N ARG A 253 -18.63 -13.50 4.86
CA ARG A 253 -18.35 -14.84 4.36
C ARG A 253 -19.48 -15.40 3.51
N ASP A 254 -20.72 -15.30 4.00
CA ASP A 254 -21.92 -15.81 3.33
C ASP A 254 -22.21 -15.07 2.01
N CYS A 255 -21.87 -13.77 1.94
CA CYS A 255 -21.94 -12.99 0.72
C CYS A 255 -20.83 -13.30 -0.30
N GLY A 256 -19.84 -14.14 0.05
CA GLY A 256 -18.69 -14.39 -0.82
C GLY A 256 -17.70 -13.23 -0.93
N PHE A 257 -17.75 -12.28 0.02
CA PHE A 257 -16.84 -11.14 0.07
C PHE A 257 -15.37 -11.59 0.22
N TYR A 258 -14.45 -10.88 -0.42
CA TYR A 258 -13.02 -11.19 -0.34
C TYR A 258 -12.22 -10.07 0.36
N PRO A 259 -11.79 -10.29 1.61
CA PRO A 259 -11.00 -9.32 2.35
C PRO A 259 -9.53 -9.27 1.92
N VAL A 260 -9.03 -8.06 1.65
CA VAL A 260 -7.60 -7.77 1.53
C VAL A 260 -7.18 -6.84 2.67
N ILE A 261 -6.37 -7.32 3.60
CA ILE A 261 -5.93 -6.57 4.79
C ILE A 261 -4.53 -6.02 4.54
N ALA A 262 -4.47 -4.78 4.05
CA ALA A 262 -3.23 -4.14 3.63
C ALA A 262 -2.56 -3.36 4.77
N THR A 263 -1.65 -4.03 5.48
CA THR A 263 -0.96 -3.46 6.64
C THR A 263 0.39 -4.12 6.89
N HIS A 264 1.34 -3.33 7.41
CA HIS A 264 2.61 -3.83 7.96
C HIS A 264 2.58 -3.97 9.48
N ASP A 265 1.44 -3.72 10.14
CA ASP A 265 1.27 -3.89 11.58
C ASP A 265 0.96 -5.36 11.88
N ASP A 266 1.95 -6.07 12.40
CA ASP A 266 1.85 -7.51 12.73
C ASP A 266 0.75 -7.78 13.77
N ARG A 267 0.53 -6.87 14.71
CA ARG A 267 -0.55 -7.02 15.70
C ARG A 267 -1.95 -6.96 15.05
N LEU A 268 -2.12 -6.21 13.96
CA LEU A 268 -3.37 -6.22 13.21
C LEU A 268 -3.50 -7.48 12.34
N GLN A 269 -2.38 -8.01 11.83
CA GLN A 269 -2.38 -9.27 11.11
C GLN A 269 -2.74 -10.44 12.04
N ASP A 270 -2.11 -10.53 13.21
CA ASP A 270 -2.42 -11.55 14.24
C ASP A 270 -3.89 -11.47 14.66
N TYR A 271 -4.40 -10.26 14.92
CA TYR A 271 -5.81 -10.02 15.22
C TYR A 271 -6.74 -10.56 14.12
N ALA A 272 -6.42 -10.28 12.85
CA ALA A 272 -7.21 -10.76 11.72
C ALA A 272 -7.17 -12.29 11.61
N ILE A 273 -6.03 -12.93 11.84
CA ILE A 273 -5.87 -14.40 11.84
C ILE A 273 -6.75 -15.02 12.93
N GLU A 274 -6.69 -14.49 14.15
CA GLU A 274 -7.51 -14.94 15.27
C GLU A 274 -9.00 -14.79 14.97
N ARG A 275 -9.39 -13.63 14.41
CA ARG A 275 -10.78 -13.34 14.02
C ARG A 275 -11.28 -14.28 12.94
N ALA A 276 -10.49 -14.47 11.88
CA ALA A 276 -10.78 -15.39 10.78
C ALA A 276 -11.00 -16.81 11.31
N LYS A 277 -10.10 -17.29 12.17
CA LYS A 277 -10.20 -18.62 12.81
C LYS A 277 -11.47 -18.76 13.66
N ALA A 278 -11.79 -17.74 14.46
CA ALA A 278 -12.96 -17.77 15.35
C ALA A 278 -14.29 -17.86 14.59
N ILE A 279 -14.38 -17.25 13.40
CA ILE A 279 -15.57 -17.26 12.54
C ILE A 279 -15.52 -18.41 11.51
N GLY A 280 -14.38 -19.10 11.37
CA GLY A 280 -14.20 -20.24 10.48
C GLY A 280 -13.88 -19.86 9.03
N TRP A 281 -13.29 -18.70 8.78
CA TRP A 281 -12.73 -18.36 7.46
C TRP A 281 -11.54 -19.25 7.14
N ALA A 282 -11.49 -19.75 5.90
CA ALA A 282 -10.32 -20.47 5.40
C ALA A 282 -9.14 -19.50 5.19
N PRO A 283 -7.88 -19.92 5.43
CA PRO A 283 -6.69 -19.06 5.24
C PRO A 283 -6.51 -18.54 3.81
N ASP A 284 -7.16 -19.14 2.83
CA ASP A 284 -7.14 -18.72 1.44
C ASP A 284 -8.36 -17.90 1.02
N ALA A 285 -9.35 -17.68 1.90
CA ALA A 285 -10.55 -16.89 1.64
C ALA A 285 -10.39 -15.38 1.97
N TYR A 286 -9.21 -14.98 2.43
CA TYR A 286 -8.77 -13.59 2.59
C TYR A 286 -7.27 -13.52 2.29
N GLU A 287 -6.73 -12.31 2.13
CA GLU A 287 -5.28 -12.12 2.01
C GLU A 287 -4.78 -10.92 2.79
N PHE A 288 -3.50 -10.98 3.12
CA PHE A 288 -2.73 -9.82 3.56
C PHE A 288 -2.12 -9.13 2.36
N GLU A 289 -1.89 -7.82 2.49
CA GLU A 289 -1.09 -7.09 1.50
C GLU A 289 -0.08 -6.17 2.18
N MET A 290 1.11 -6.11 1.59
CA MET A 290 2.22 -5.29 2.09
C MET A 290 2.94 -4.62 0.93
N LEU A 291 3.58 -3.49 1.18
CA LEU A 291 4.47 -2.88 0.19
C LEU A 291 5.71 -3.75 -0.07
N PHE A 292 6.07 -3.91 -1.34
CA PHE A 292 7.30 -4.54 -1.77
C PHE A 292 8.54 -3.88 -1.13
N GLY A 293 9.50 -4.70 -0.70
CA GLY A 293 10.72 -4.23 -0.01
C GLY A 293 10.57 -3.86 1.47
N VAL A 294 9.34 -3.83 1.99
CA VAL A 294 9.05 -3.41 3.38
C VAL A 294 8.68 -4.63 4.22
N ARG A 295 9.40 -4.83 5.34
CA ARG A 295 9.24 -5.98 6.25
C ARG A 295 9.19 -7.33 5.50
N THR A 296 10.02 -7.54 4.47
CA THR A 296 10.03 -8.75 3.62
C THR A 296 10.00 -10.05 4.41
N LYS A 297 10.73 -10.12 5.53
CA LYS A 297 10.74 -11.33 6.37
C LYS A 297 9.36 -11.68 6.95
N LEU A 298 8.56 -10.67 7.30
CA LEU A 298 7.19 -10.88 7.79
C LEU A 298 6.31 -11.44 6.67
N ALA A 299 6.41 -10.89 5.45
CA ALA A 299 5.67 -11.41 4.29
C ALA A 299 6.03 -12.88 3.99
N GLU A 300 7.33 -13.22 4.01
CA GLU A 300 7.79 -14.60 3.85
C GLU A 300 7.29 -15.52 4.97
N THR A 301 7.24 -15.04 6.22
CA THR A 301 6.70 -15.79 7.35
C THR A 301 5.20 -16.05 7.20
N LEU A 302 4.42 -15.06 6.74
CA LEU A 302 2.99 -15.23 6.47
C LEU A 302 2.75 -16.27 5.37
N ALA A 303 3.47 -16.18 4.25
CA ALA A 303 3.40 -17.14 3.16
C ALA A 303 3.75 -18.56 3.63
N ALA A 304 4.87 -18.71 4.35
CA ALA A 304 5.30 -20.01 4.88
C ALA A 304 4.32 -20.60 5.91
N SER A 305 3.51 -19.77 6.55
CA SER A 305 2.46 -20.17 7.49
C SER A 305 1.14 -20.51 6.79
N GLY A 306 1.10 -20.48 5.45
CA GLY A 306 -0.07 -20.84 4.64
C GLY A 306 -1.08 -19.71 4.42
N HIS A 307 -0.77 -18.48 4.84
CA HIS A 307 -1.62 -17.33 4.57
C HIS A 307 -1.36 -16.78 3.17
N ARG A 308 -2.41 -16.31 2.51
CA ARG A 308 -2.27 -15.54 1.27
C ARG A 308 -1.66 -14.18 1.59
N ILE A 309 -0.61 -13.83 0.87
CA ILE A 309 0.07 -12.54 0.97
C ILE A 309 0.36 -12.02 -0.43
N ARG A 310 0.01 -10.77 -0.66
CA ARG A 310 0.32 -10.02 -1.87
C ARG A 310 1.31 -8.90 -1.56
N LEU A 311 2.26 -8.67 -2.45
CA LEU A 311 3.11 -7.49 -2.38
C LEU A 311 2.67 -6.44 -3.40
N TYR A 312 2.29 -5.26 -2.92
CA TYR A 312 2.12 -4.07 -3.75
C TYR A 312 3.49 -3.68 -4.30
N THR A 313 3.65 -3.85 -5.61
CA THR A 313 4.95 -3.92 -6.29
C THR A 313 5.00 -2.83 -7.37
N PRO A 314 5.55 -1.66 -7.02
CA PRO A 314 5.72 -0.56 -7.96
C PRO A 314 6.75 -0.91 -9.04
N PHE A 315 6.54 -0.43 -10.25
CA PHE A 315 7.50 -0.52 -11.36
C PHE A 315 7.45 0.75 -12.21
N GLY A 316 8.48 0.99 -13.00
CA GLY A 316 8.56 2.15 -13.89
C GLY A 316 9.75 3.04 -13.58
N ARG A 317 10.08 3.90 -14.55
CA ARG A 317 11.30 4.72 -14.51
C ARG A 317 11.17 5.90 -13.55
N ASP A 318 9.95 6.34 -13.22
CA ASP A 318 9.72 7.48 -12.34
C ASP A 318 9.74 7.11 -10.85
N TRP A 319 10.80 6.41 -10.42
CA TRP A 319 10.89 5.86 -9.06
C TRP A 319 11.18 6.89 -7.97
N TRP A 320 11.66 8.08 -8.32
CA TRP A 320 12.18 9.06 -7.38
C TRP A 320 11.12 9.60 -6.39
N PRO A 321 9.94 10.09 -6.84
CA PRO A 321 8.91 10.58 -5.93
C PRO A 321 8.43 9.50 -4.95
N TYR A 322 8.23 8.29 -5.45
CA TYR A 322 7.83 7.15 -4.65
C TYR A 322 8.91 6.76 -3.62
N GLY A 323 10.16 6.62 -4.08
CA GLY A 323 11.27 6.16 -3.25
C GLY A 323 11.59 7.09 -2.10
N ILE A 324 11.56 8.40 -2.35
CA ILE A 324 11.79 9.43 -1.32
C ILE A 324 10.70 9.39 -0.25
N ARG A 325 9.42 9.20 -0.62
CA ARG A 325 8.35 9.01 0.37
C ARG A 325 8.59 7.78 1.26
N ARG A 326 9.02 6.66 0.67
CA ARG A 326 9.34 5.42 1.43
C ARG A 326 10.55 5.56 2.35
N ILE A 327 11.62 6.25 1.91
CA ILE A 327 12.78 6.55 2.76
C ILE A 327 12.38 7.50 3.90
N GLY A 328 11.54 8.50 3.61
CA GLY A 328 11.03 9.43 4.60
C GLY A 328 10.19 8.77 5.70
N GLU A 329 9.47 7.69 5.37
CA GLU A 329 8.68 6.90 6.30
C GLU A 329 9.51 5.94 7.17
N ASN A 330 10.74 5.62 6.77
CA ASN A 330 11.67 4.77 7.53
C ASN A 330 13.05 5.43 7.70
N PRO A 331 13.24 6.23 8.77
CA PRO A 331 14.47 6.99 9.02
C PRO A 331 15.76 6.16 9.08
N ALA A 332 15.66 4.85 9.38
CA ALA A 332 16.80 3.95 9.39
C ALA A 332 17.45 3.75 8.01
N SER A 333 16.76 4.13 6.92
CA SER A 333 17.25 4.05 5.55
C SER A 333 18.07 5.28 5.11
N LEU A 334 18.13 6.35 5.94
CA LEU A 334 18.82 7.60 5.61
C LEU A 334 20.34 7.50 5.42
N PRO A 335 21.10 6.75 6.23
CA PRO A 335 22.55 6.66 6.05
C PRO A 335 22.94 6.12 4.67
N LEU A 336 22.08 5.26 4.08
CA LEU A 336 22.26 4.71 2.75
C LEU A 336 21.97 5.74 1.65
N LEU A 337 20.93 6.56 1.80
CA LEU A 337 20.65 7.69 0.90
C LEU A 337 21.80 8.70 0.93
N VAL A 338 22.26 9.12 2.12
CA VAL A 338 23.39 10.06 2.27
C VAL A 338 24.66 9.50 1.62
N ARG A 339 24.93 8.20 1.78
CA ARG A 339 26.09 7.56 1.14
C ARG A 339 25.99 7.55 -0.38
N SER A 340 24.79 7.36 -0.94
CA SER A 340 24.55 7.42 -2.40
C SER A 340 24.71 8.83 -3.00
N LEU A 341 24.53 9.88 -2.19
CA LEU A 341 24.76 11.28 -2.59
C LEU A 341 26.26 11.66 -2.63
N VAL A 342 27.08 10.95 -1.85
CA VAL A 342 28.52 11.24 -1.69
C VAL A 342 29.38 10.34 -2.57
N SER A 343 28.91 9.14 -2.94
CA SER A 343 29.57 8.30 -3.95
C SER A 343 29.28 8.84 -5.35
N ARG A 344 30.22 9.61 -5.90
CA ARG A 344 30.24 10.01 -7.32
C ARG A 344 30.56 8.83 -8.23
#